data_AF-A0A374TWZ0-F1
#
_entry.id   AF-A0A374TWZ0-F1
#
_cell.length_a   1.000
_cell.length_b   1.000
_cell.length_c   1.000
_cell.angle_alpha   90.00
_cell.angle_beta   90.00
_cell.angle_gamma   90.00
#
_symmetry.space_group_name_H-M   'P 1'
#
loop_
_entity.id
_entity.type
_entity.pdbx_description
1 polymer ?
#
loop_
_entity_poly.entity_id
_entity_poly.type
_entity_poly.pdbx_seq_one_letter_code
_entity_poly.pdbx_strand_id
1 'polypeptide(L)'
;MTVYYLTEQSVADTSALSSGAGSLAEHGAYLVQAGLIPAFEDDPIKWTAAHILLLSVKFSNHGLSVRQQAHVVEFAILGGVIALNVLAWMSGWAHRRSRRGHIRIWRTWLMYALTILACAAASFADQYHKLYVPGRHFDKLDLFLDASGYITAVTCVFIAWSIGSFVYRLIFQNKFEKKVVDAPPTSGLY
;
A
#
# COMPACT_ATOMS: atom_id res chain seq x y z
N MET A 1 -1.70 -3.60 37.10
CA MET A 1 -0.49 -2.85 37.51
C MET A 1 0.81 -3.60 37.11
N THR A 2 0.89 -4.23 35.93
CA THR A 2 2.01 -5.15 35.62
C THR A 2 2.71 -4.94 34.28
N VAL A 3 2.26 -4.00 33.43
CA VAL A 3 2.90 -3.75 32.12
C VAL A 3 4.05 -2.73 32.21
N TYR A 4 4.11 -1.92 33.27
CA TYR A 4 5.17 -0.91 33.48
C TYR A 4 6.58 -1.50 33.62
N TYR A 5 6.69 -2.79 33.95
CA TYR A 5 7.98 -3.44 34.22
C TYR A 5 8.72 -3.93 32.97
N LEU A 6 8.11 -3.89 31.77
CA LEU A 6 8.73 -4.47 30.57
C LEU A 6 9.26 -3.44 29.56
N THR A 7 8.96 -2.15 29.69
CA THR A 7 9.36 -1.15 28.67
C THR A 7 10.14 0.06 29.19
N GLU A 8 10.36 0.20 30.51
CA GLU A 8 11.06 1.33 31.18
C GLU A 8 10.64 2.77 30.80
N GLN A 9 9.73 2.95 29.84
CA GLN A 9 9.28 4.25 29.36
C GLN A 9 7.96 4.63 30.01
N SER A 10 7.92 5.83 30.58
CA SER A 10 6.68 6.40 31.09
C SER A 10 5.82 6.94 29.93
N VAL A 11 4.52 7.11 30.19
CA VAL A 11 3.58 7.69 29.21
C VAL A 11 4.05 9.08 28.77
N ALA A 12 4.64 9.85 29.70
CA ALA A 12 5.17 11.19 29.45
C ALA A 12 6.35 11.17 28.45
N ASP A 13 7.24 10.17 28.56
CA ASP A 13 8.40 10.03 27.67
C ASP A 13 7.97 9.66 26.24
N THR A 14 6.92 8.84 26.12
CA THR A 14 6.36 8.46 24.81
C THR A 14 5.70 9.66 24.12
N SER A 15 4.99 10.51 24.88
CA SER A 15 4.43 11.75 24.34
C SER A 15 5.52 12.76 23.97
N ALA A 16 6.60 12.87 24.75
CA ALA A 16 7.72 13.76 24.47
C ALA A 16 8.47 13.38 23.19
N LEU A 17 8.67 12.08 22.95
CA LEU A 17 9.24 11.56 21.70
C LEU A 17 8.35 11.86 20.49
N SER A 18 7.03 11.71 20.63
CA SER A 18 6.09 12.04 19.55
C SER A 18 6.06 13.54 19.23
N SER A 19 6.15 14.41 20.25
CA SER A 19 6.26 15.85 20.03
C SER A 19 7.60 16.24 19.38
N GLY A 20 8.70 15.56 19.75
CA GLY A 20 10.00 15.79 19.12
C GLY A 20 10.05 15.36 17.66
N ALA A 21 9.39 14.26 17.29
CA ALA A 21 9.24 13.86 15.90
C ALA A 21 8.41 14.89 15.09
N GLY A 22 7.36 15.44 15.70
CA GLY A 22 6.57 16.53 15.11
C GLY A 22 7.39 17.80 14.87
N SER A 23 8.16 18.25 15.88
CA SER A 23 8.99 19.45 15.75
C SER A 23 10.11 19.28 14.72
N LEU A 24 10.68 18.07 14.59
CA LEU A 24 11.67 17.75 13.55
C LEU A 24 11.05 17.79 12.15
N ALA A 25 9.83 17.28 11.98
CA ALA A 25 9.10 17.36 10.72
C ALA A 25 8.78 18.82 10.35
N GLU A 26 8.32 19.62 11.31
CA GLU A 26 8.08 21.06 11.14
C GLU A 26 9.35 21.83 10.78
N HIS A 27 10.46 21.56 11.47
CA HIS A 27 11.75 22.18 11.16
C HIS A 27 12.24 21.78 9.76
N GLY A 28 12.11 20.50 9.40
CA GLY A 28 12.42 20.01 8.05
C GLY A 28 11.58 20.69 6.97
N ALA A 29 10.27 20.81 7.17
CA ALA A 29 9.39 21.50 6.22
C ALA A 29 9.69 23.00 6.12
N TYR A 30 9.98 23.66 7.24
CA TYR A 30 10.41 25.06 7.24
C TYR A 30 11.69 25.25 6.42
N LEU A 31 12.68 24.38 6.60
CA LEU A 31 13.94 24.43 5.84
C LEU A 31 13.74 24.24 4.33
N VAL A 32 12.80 23.38 3.92
CA VAL A 32 12.42 23.21 2.50
C VAL A 32 11.69 24.46 1.99
N GLN A 33 10.73 25.01 2.76
CA GLN A 33 9.95 26.17 2.35
C GLN A 33 10.78 27.45 2.28
N ALA A 34 11.76 27.61 3.17
CA ALA A 34 12.68 28.74 3.21
C ALA A 34 13.78 28.67 2.14
N GLY A 35 13.84 27.59 1.35
CA GLY A 35 14.90 27.39 0.33
C GLY A 35 16.31 27.26 0.92
N LEU A 36 16.41 26.98 2.23
CA LEU A 36 17.68 26.79 2.95
C LEU A 36 18.28 25.41 2.71
N ILE A 37 17.45 24.45 2.31
CA ILE A 37 17.87 23.23 1.66
C ILE A 37 17.84 23.54 0.16
N PRO A 38 18.91 23.28 -0.62
CA PRO A 38 18.87 23.51 -2.06
C PRO A 38 17.64 22.78 -2.60
N ALA A 39 16.80 23.49 -3.37
CA ALA A 39 15.75 22.85 -4.13
C ALA A 39 16.45 21.77 -4.94
N PHE A 40 16.30 20.51 -4.52
CA PHE A 40 17.03 19.38 -5.09
C PHE A 40 16.46 19.04 -6.47
N GLU A 41 16.11 20.05 -7.28
CA GLU A 41 15.46 19.93 -8.58
C GLU A 41 16.28 19.04 -9.53
N ASP A 42 17.60 19.02 -9.34
CA ASP A 42 18.54 18.15 -10.06
C ASP A 42 18.57 16.70 -9.55
N ASP A 43 18.12 16.42 -8.32
CA ASP A 43 18.07 15.09 -7.70
C ASP A 43 16.62 14.70 -7.38
N PRO A 44 15.96 13.91 -8.26
CA PRO A 44 14.53 13.63 -8.14
C PRO A 44 14.17 12.95 -6.82
N ILE A 45 15.07 12.16 -6.24
CA ILE A 45 14.80 11.46 -4.98
C ILE A 45 14.71 12.46 -3.83
N LYS A 46 15.69 13.37 -3.75
CA LYS A 46 15.74 14.38 -2.69
C LYS A 46 14.68 15.45 -2.88
N TRP A 47 14.35 15.81 -4.12
CA TRP A 47 13.23 16.70 -4.44
C TRP A 47 11.91 16.11 -3.93
N THR A 48 11.65 14.84 -4.23
CA THR A 48 10.42 14.17 -3.82
C THR A 48 10.34 14.05 -2.30
N ALA A 49 11.44 13.70 -1.63
CA ALA A 49 11.50 13.65 -0.17
C ALA A 49 11.19 15.00 0.49
N ALA A 50 11.75 16.09 -0.04
CA ALA A 50 11.48 17.45 0.44
C ALA A 50 10.00 17.85 0.27
N HIS A 51 9.38 17.49 -0.86
CA HIS A 51 7.96 17.74 -1.10
C HIS A 51 7.06 16.89 -0.22
N ILE A 52 7.43 15.64 0.06
CA ILE A 52 6.70 14.78 1.00
C ILE A 52 6.72 15.38 2.40
N LEU A 53 7.86 15.92 2.86
CA LEU A 53 7.96 16.59 4.16
C LEU A 53 7.08 17.84 4.24
N LEU A 54 7.09 18.69 3.20
CA LEU A 54 6.20 19.85 3.11
C LEU A 54 4.72 19.44 3.14
N LEU A 55 4.36 18.41 2.38
CA LEU A 55 3.00 17.90 2.32
C LEU A 55 2.57 17.35 3.70
N SER A 56 3.47 16.63 4.37
CA SER A 56 3.26 16.07 5.70
C SER A 56 2.96 17.15 6.75
N VAL A 57 3.72 18.25 6.75
CA VAL A 57 3.49 19.37 7.66
C VAL A 57 2.22 20.15 7.31
N LYS A 58 1.91 20.32 6.01
CA LYS A 58 0.61 20.90 5.61
C LYS A 58 -0.56 20.07 6.11
N PHE A 59 -0.50 18.74 5.99
CA PHE A 59 -1.54 17.87 6.53
C PHE A 59 -1.60 17.90 8.07
N SER A 60 -0.45 18.05 8.74
CA SER A 60 -0.37 18.27 10.19
C SER A 60 -1.11 19.53 10.62
N ASN A 61 -0.93 20.63 9.87
CA ASN A 61 -1.66 21.88 10.11
C ASN A 61 -3.18 21.77 9.87
N HIS A 62 -3.62 20.78 9.09
CA HIS A 62 -5.04 20.47 8.86
C HIS A 62 -5.62 19.44 9.84
N GLY A 63 -4.86 19.05 10.87
CA GLY A 63 -5.34 18.18 11.95
C GLY A 63 -4.98 16.70 11.82
N LEU A 64 -4.13 16.31 10.86
CA LEU A 64 -3.60 14.94 10.73
C LEU A 64 -2.18 14.87 11.28
N SER A 65 -1.99 14.30 12.46
CA SER A 65 -0.66 14.21 13.07
C SER A 65 0.34 13.46 12.17
N VAL A 66 1.62 13.85 12.23
CA VAL A 66 2.71 13.17 11.48
C VAL A 66 2.73 11.66 11.76
N ARG A 67 2.39 11.26 12.99
CA ARG A 67 2.24 9.87 13.39
C ARG A 67 1.15 9.14 12.61
N GLN A 68 -0.03 9.75 12.47
CA GLN A 68 -1.14 9.19 11.72
C GLN A 68 -0.79 9.03 10.24
N GLN A 69 -0.09 10.01 9.68
CA GLN A 69 0.37 9.94 8.30
C GLN A 69 1.38 8.81 8.09
N ALA A 70 2.31 8.60 9.04
CA ALA A 70 3.27 7.51 8.98
C ALA A 70 2.57 6.14 9.01
N HIS A 71 1.55 5.97 9.85
CA HIS A 71 0.74 4.75 9.89
C HIS A 71 0.01 4.50 8.56
N VAL A 72 -0.57 5.53 7.92
CA VAL A 72 -1.19 5.40 6.58
C VAL A 72 -0.18 4.86 5.55
N VAL A 73 1.05 5.37 5.55
CA VAL A 73 2.11 4.92 4.64
C VAL A 73 2.54 3.48 4.95
N GLU A 74 2.69 3.15 6.23
CA GLU A 74 3.03 1.80 6.69
C GLU A 74 1.99 0.77 6.22
N PHE A 75 0.70 1.06 6.43
CA PHE A 75 -0.38 0.19 5.98
C PHE A 75 -0.53 0.16 4.46
N ALA A 76 -0.20 1.24 3.75
CA ALA A 76 -0.15 1.22 2.29
C ALA A 76 0.94 0.26 1.77
N ILE A 77 2.14 0.28 2.36
CA ILE A 77 3.22 -0.65 2.00
C ILE A 77 2.82 -2.09 2.32
N LEU A 78 2.28 -2.34 3.53
CA LEU A 78 1.78 -3.65 3.93
C LEU A 78 0.72 -4.17 2.95
N GLY A 79 -0.28 -3.34 2.62
CA GLY A 79 -1.33 -3.68 1.68
C GLY A 79 -0.80 -4.01 0.28
N GLY A 80 0.19 -3.24 -0.19
CA GLY A 80 0.89 -3.51 -1.45
C GLY A 80 1.60 -4.86 -1.44
N VAL A 81 2.36 -5.16 -0.37
CA VAL A 81 3.09 -6.43 -0.24
C VAL A 81 2.13 -7.62 -0.16
N ILE A 82 1.05 -7.52 0.62
CA ILE A 82 0.04 -8.59 0.71
C ILE A 82 -0.63 -8.77 -0.66
N ALA A 83 -1.03 -7.68 -1.34
CA ALA A 83 -1.63 -7.75 -2.67
C ALA A 83 -0.70 -8.43 -3.69
N LEU A 84 0.58 -8.06 -3.71
CA LEU A 84 1.58 -8.66 -4.59
C LEU A 84 1.80 -10.14 -4.28
N ASN A 85 1.83 -10.53 -2.99
CA ASN A 85 1.95 -11.94 -2.60
C ASN A 85 0.72 -12.75 -3.01
N VAL A 86 -0.48 -12.23 -2.76
CA VAL A 86 -1.75 -12.85 -3.17
C VAL A 86 -1.79 -13.00 -4.69
N LEU A 87 -1.38 -11.98 -5.45
CA LEU A 87 -1.26 -12.08 -6.91
C LEU A 87 -0.19 -13.08 -7.32
N ALA A 88 1.01 -13.08 -6.72
CA ALA A 88 2.08 -14.01 -7.08
C ALA A 88 1.64 -15.47 -6.87
N TRP A 89 1.10 -15.78 -5.69
CA TRP A 89 0.70 -17.13 -5.32
C TRP A 89 -0.58 -17.60 -6.02
N MET A 90 -1.58 -16.72 -6.13
CA MET A 90 -2.87 -17.08 -6.68
C MET A 90 -3.02 -16.75 -8.17
N SER A 91 -2.06 -16.08 -8.82
CA SER A 91 -2.08 -15.86 -10.28
C SER A 91 -2.06 -17.19 -11.04
N GLY A 92 -1.30 -18.18 -10.56
CA GLY A 92 -1.28 -19.53 -11.12
C GLY A 92 -2.62 -20.26 -10.93
N TRP A 93 -3.27 -20.08 -9.78
CA TRP A 93 -4.62 -20.60 -9.52
C TRP A 93 -5.67 -19.89 -10.39
N ALA A 94 -5.60 -18.56 -10.51
CA ALA A 94 -6.42 -17.74 -11.40
C ALA A 94 -6.23 -18.10 -12.88
N HIS A 95 -5.00 -18.48 -13.28
CA HIS A 95 -4.65 -18.96 -14.61
C HIS A 95 -4.88 -20.46 -14.85
N ARG A 96 -5.23 -21.27 -13.84
CA ARG A 96 -5.70 -22.66 -14.10
C ARG A 96 -7.04 -22.57 -14.86
N ARG A 97 -6.90 -22.72 -16.17
CA ARG A 97 -7.84 -22.45 -17.25
C ARG A 97 -9.12 -23.26 -17.15
N SER A 98 -10.26 -22.58 -17.21
CA SER A 98 -11.35 -23.10 -18.04
C SER A 98 -10.93 -22.92 -19.50
N ARG A 99 -11.18 -23.93 -20.35
CA ARG A 99 -10.90 -23.93 -21.81
C ARG A 99 -11.50 -22.73 -22.56
N ARG A 100 -12.39 -21.94 -21.94
CA ARG A 100 -13.16 -20.82 -22.55
C ARG A 100 -12.62 -19.41 -22.29
N GLY A 101 -11.40 -19.23 -21.77
CA GLY A 101 -10.70 -17.93 -21.84
C GLY A 101 -11.23 -16.77 -20.95
N HIS A 102 -12.38 -16.92 -20.28
CA HIS A 102 -12.91 -15.88 -19.39
C HIS A 102 -12.18 -15.84 -18.05
N ILE A 103 -11.59 -14.69 -17.70
CA ILE A 103 -11.24 -14.36 -16.31
C ILE A 103 -12.57 -14.34 -15.55
N ARG A 104 -12.79 -15.30 -14.64
CA ARG A 104 -13.96 -15.25 -13.77
C ARG A 104 -13.77 -14.05 -12.84
N ILE A 105 -14.44 -12.95 -13.14
CA ILE A 105 -14.41 -11.70 -12.37
C ILE A 105 -14.52 -11.99 -10.87
N TRP A 106 -15.37 -12.95 -10.49
CA TRP A 106 -15.59 -13.39 -9.12
C TRP A 106 -14.33 -13.87 -8.38
N ARG A 107 -13.37 -14.50 -9.06
CA ARG A 107 -12.10 -14.93 -8.43
C ARG A 107 -11.18 -13.75 -8.15
N THR A 108 -11.14 -12.76 -9.04
CA THR A 108 -10.40 -11.51 -8.82
C THR A 108 -11.01 -10.74 -7.65
N TRP A 109 -12.34 -10.65 -7.59
CA TRP A 109 -13.05 -10.06 -6.46
C TRP A 109 -12.80 -10.81 -5.16
N LEU A 110 -12.75 -12.15 -5.17
CA LEU A 110 -12.40 -12.96 -4.01
C LEU A 110 -10.97 -12.66 -3.52
N MET A 111 -9.99 -12.63 -4.42
CA MET A 111 -8.60 -12.32 -4.08
C MET A 111 -8.44 -10.90 -3.52
N TYR A 112 -9.14 -9.94 -4.12
CA TYR A 112 -9.21 -8.57 -3.61
C TYR A 112 -9.81 -8.55 -2.20
N ALA A 113 -10.95 -9.21 -1.98
CA ALA A 113 -11.61 -9.28 -0.68
C ALA A 113 -10.73 -9.96 0.39
N LEU A 114 -10.06 -11.07 0.06
CA LEU A 114 -9.12 -11.73 0.97
C LEU A 114 -7.93 -10.84 1.32
N THR A 115 -7.43 -10.07 0.36
CA THR A 115 -6.35 -9.10 0.59
C THR A 115 -6.80 -8.01 1.55
N ILE A 116 -7.97 -7.42 1.31
CA ILE A 116 -8.57 -6.41 2.20
C ILE A 116 -8.82 -6.98 3.60
N LEU A 117 -9.33 -8.21 3.71
CA LEU A 117 -9.59 -8.86 4.99
C LEU A 117 -8.29 -9.10 5.78
N ALA A 118 -7.23 -9.56 5.12
CA ALA A 118 -5.92 -9.76 5.75
C ALA A 118 -5.33 -8.43 6.24
N CYS A 119 -5.44 -7.35 5.44
CA CYS A 119 -4.99 -6.02 5.84
C CYS A 119 -5.82 -5.47 7.02
N ALA A 120 -7.15 -5.67 6.98
CA ALA A 120 -8.03 -5.27 8.07
C ALA A 120 -7.69 -6.02 9.36
N ALA A 121 -7.43 -7.33 9.30
CA ALA A 121 -6.99 -8.10 10.47
C ALA A 121 -5.66 -7.60 11.04
N ALA A 122 -4.70 -7.22 10.18
CA ALA A 122 -3.45 -6.62 10.61
C ALA A 122 -3.65 -5.24 11.28
N SER A 123 -4.51 -4.39 10.72
CA SER A 123 -4.85 -3.09 11.32
C SER A 123 -5.60 -3.26 12.65
N PHE A 124 -6.50 -4.23 12.76
CA PHE A 124 -7.12 -4.59 14.04
C PHE A 124 -6.10 -5.11 15.05
N ALA A 125 -5.13 -5.93 14.64
CA ALA A 125 -4.07 -6.40 15.53
C ALA A 125 -3.15 -5.25 15.99
N ASP A 126 -2.89 -4.27 15.13
CA ASP A 126 -2.17 -3.03 15.48
C ASP A 126 -2.93 -2.25 16.57
N GLN A 127 -4.25 -2.14 16.44
CA GLN A 127 -5.05 -1.44 17.45
C GLN A 127 -5.29 -2.27 18.71
N TYR A 128 -5.36 -3.59 18.57
CA TYR A 128 -5.56 -4.49 19.69
C TYR A 128 -4.35 -4.50 20.63
N HIS A 129 -3.12 -4.49 20.09
CA HIS A 129 -1.95 -4.41 20.97
C HIS A 129 -1.82 -3.05 21.68
N LYS A 130 -2.33 -1.95 21.08
CA LYS A 130 -2.40 -0.62 21.72
C LYS A 130 -3.30 -0.60 22.97
N LEU A 131 -4.29 -1.50 23.09
CA LEU A 131 -5.15 -1.62 24.29
C LEU A 131 -4.42 -2.17 25.52
N TYR A 132 -3.31 -2.90 25.36
CA TYR A 132 -2.52 -3.42 26.48
C TYR A 132 -1.58 -2.38 27.09
N VAL A 133 -1.41 -1.22 26.43
CA VAL A 133 -0.62 -0.10 26.95
C VAL A 133 -1.52 0.80 27.81
N PRO A 134 -1.29 0.90 29.13
CA PRO A 134 -2.12 1.74 30.00
C PRO A 134 -2.07 3.20 29.55
N GLY A 135 -3.25 3.80 29.34
CA GLY A 135 -3.42 5.20 28.97
C GLY A 135 -3.69 5.49 27.48
N ARG A 136 -3.79 4.47 26.61
CA ARG A 136 -4.25 4.65 25.22
C ARG A 136 -5.67 4.14 25.02
N HIS A 137 -6.52 4.99 24.45
CA HIS A 137 -7.88 4.65 24.04
C HIS A 137 -7.93 4.17 22.58
N PHE A 138 -8.94 3.35 22.26
CA PHE A 138 -9.21 2.92 20.89
C PHE A 138 -9.62 4.12 20.03
N ASP A 139 -8.77 4.54 19.11
CA ASP A 139 -9.05 5.66 18.20
C ASP A 139 -9.58 5.14 16.87
N LYS A 140 -10.86 5.41 16.61
CA LYS A 140 -11.55 5.02 15.37
C LYS A 140 -11.00 5.77 14.15
N LEU A 141 -10.47 6.97 14.35
CA LEU A 141 -9.93 7.79 13.27
C LEU A 141 -8.63 7.18 12.74
N ASP A 142 -7.75 6.72 13.64
CA ASP A 142 -6.53 5.97 13.27
C ASP A 142 -6.90 4.73 12.43
N LEU A 143 -7.96 3.99 12.81
CA LEU A 143 -8.40 2.80 12.05
C LEU A 143 -8.82 3.15 10.63
N PHE A 144 -9.56 4.25 10.48
CA PHE A 144 -10.03 4.69 9.19
C PHE A 144 -8.88 5.17 8.30
N LEU A 145 -7.89 5.84 8.89
CA LEU A 145 -6.70 6.28 8.18
C LEU A 145 -5.84 5.08 7.74
N ASP A 146 -5.59 4.13 8.62
CA ASP A 146 -4.91 2.86 8.31
C ASP A 146 -5.61 2.15 7.15
N ALA A 147 -6.95 2.09 7.20
CA ALA A 147 -7.79 1.52 6.16
C ALA A 147 -7.64 2.22 4.81
N SER A 148 -7.62 3.56 4.81
CA SER A 148 -7.39 4.32 3.59
C SER A 148 -6.06 3.98 2.91
N GLY A 149 -5.00 3.73 3.71
CA GLY A 149 -3.67 3.39 3.22
C GLY A 149 -3.65 2.07 2.46
N TYR A 150 -4.06 0.97 3.12
CA TYR A 150 -4.03 -0.35 2.49
C TYR A 150 -5.08 -0.49 1.37
N ILE A 151 -6.28 0.10 1.49
CA ILE A 151 -7.29 0.02 0.41
C ILE A 151 -6.76 0.68 -0.86
N THR A 152 -6.14 1.86 -0.74
CA THR A 152 -5.57 2.58 -1.88
C THR A 152 -4.47 1.76 -2.55
N ALA A 153 -3.52 1.24 -1.77
CA ALA A 153 -2.41 0.43 -2.31
C ALA A 153 -2.89 -0.85 -2.99
N VAL A 154 -3.78 -1.61 -2.34
CA VAL A 154 -4.35 -2.84 -2.88
C VAL A 154 -5.10 -2.55 -4.18
N THR A 155 -5.90 -1.48 -4.23
CA THR A 155 -6.63 -1.07 -5.44
C THR A 155 -5.67 -0.76 -6.59
N CYS A 156 -4.61 0.04 -6.35
CA CYS A 156 -3.61 0.37 -7.36
C CYS A 156 -2.92 -0.88 -7.91
N VAL A 157 -2.53 -1.82 -7.06
CA VAL A 157 -1.89 -3.08 -7.46
C VAL A 157 -2.83 -3.92 -8.33
N PHE A 158 -4.09 -4.07 -7.93
CA PHE A 158 -5.07 -4.84 -8.71
C PHE A 158 -5.43 -4.18 -10.04
N ILE A 159 -5.49 -2.84 -10.11
CA ILE A 159 -5.68 -2.09 -11.36
C ILE A 159 -4.48 -2.31 -12.30
N ALA A 160 -3.26 -2.10 -11.82
CA ALA A 160 -2.04 -2.28 -12.61
C ALA A 160 -1.95 -3.72 -13.14
N TRP A 161 -2.26 -4.71 -12.30
CA TRP A 161 -2.32 -6.11 -12.71
C TRP A 161 -3.41 -6.37 -13.76
N SER A 162 -4.59 -5.80 -13.59
CA SER A 162 -5.71 -5.95 -14.54
C SER A 162 -5.38 -5.38 -15.91
N ILE A 163 -4.79 -4.18 -15.95
CA ILE A 163 -4.31 -3.53 -17.18
C ILE A 163 -3.19 -4.37 -17.82
N GLY A 164 -2.20 -4.79 -17.03
CA GLY A 164 -1.10 -5.62 -17.52
C GLY A 164 -1.58 -6.95 -18.12
N SER A 165 -2.53 -7.61 -17.46
CA SER A 165 -3.16 -8.83 -17.96
C SER A 165 -3.94 -8.59 -19.25
N PHE A 166 -4.64 -7.45 -19.38
CA PHE A 166 -5.36 -7.09 -20.60
C PHE A 166 -4.40 -6.85 -21.78
N VAL A 167 -3.36 -6.04 -21.57
CA VAL A 167 -2.33 -5.75 -22.58
C VAL A 167 -1.60 -7.02 -23.01
N TYR A 168 -1.23 -7.88 -22.04
CA TYR A 168 -0.60 -9.17 -22.32
C TYR A 168 -1.46 -10.04 -23.23
N ARG A 169 -2.78 -10.09 -22.98
CA ARG A 169 -3.71 -10.85 -23.84
C ARG A 169 -3.77 -10.30 -25.25
N LEU A 170 -3.88 -8.99 -25.42
CA LEU A 170 -3.91 -8.37 -26.76
C LEU A 170 -2.66 -8.71 -27.58
N ILE A 171 -1.47 -8.61 -26.97
CA ILE A 171 -0.21 -8.87 -27.67
C ILE A 171 -0.07 -10.35 -28.04
N PHE A 172 -0.34 -11.25 -27.11
CA PHE A 172 -0.11 -12.69 -27.32
C PHE A 172 -1.23 -13.39 -28.10
N GLN A 173 -2.50 -12.96 -27.97
CA GLN A 173 -3.58 -13.48 -28.82
C GLN A 173 -3.35 -13.08 -30.28
N ASN A 174 -2.98 -11.83 -30.55
CA ASN A 174 -2.67 -11.38 -31.91
C ASN A 174 -1.50 -12.15 -32.54
N LYS A 175 -0.46 -12.49 -31.74
CA LYS A 175 0.65 -13.33 -32.23
C LYS A 175 0.21 -14.77 -32.55
N PHE A 176 -0.70 -15.34 -31.76
CA PHE A 176 -1.22 -16.69 -32.01
C PHE A 176 -2.12 -16.72 -33.24
N GLU A 177 -3.03 -15.75 -33.41
CA GLU A 177 -3.90 -15.68 -34.58
C GLU A 177 -3.10 -15.49 -35.87
N LYS A 178 -2.10 -14.61 -35.88
CA LYS A 178 -1.18 -14.48 -37.03
C LYS A 178 -0.47 -15.79 -37.34
N LYS A 179 0.06 -16.50 -36.34
CA LYS A 179 0.70 -17.80 -36.55
C LYS A 179 -0.24 -18.86 -37.12
N VAL A 180 -1.54 -18.82 -36.82
CA VAL A 180 -2.53 -19.77 -37.34
C VAL A 180 -2.93 -19.42 -38.77
N VAL A 181 -3.06 -18.12 -39.10
CA VAL A 181 -3.39 -17.65 -40.45
C VAL A 181 -2.22 -17.85 -41.42
N ASP A 182 -0.99 -17.62 -40.96
CA ASP A 182 0.23 -17.76 -41.76
C ASP A 182 0.78 -19.20 -41.78
N ALA A 183 0.12 -20.14 -41.06
CA ALA A 183 0.49 -21.54 -41.13
C ALA A 183 0.13 -22.08 -42.53
N PRO A 184 1.07 -22.73 -43.25
CA PRO A 184 0.76 -23.32 -44.54
C PRO A 184 -0.40 -24.30 -44.38
N PRO A 185 -1.37 -24.35 -45.31
CA PRO A 185 -2.45 -25.32 -45.25
C PRO A 185 -1.81 -26.70 -45.16
N THR A 186 -2.04 -27.40 -44.05
CA THR A 186 -1.64 -28.79 -43.92
C THR A 186 -2.43 -29.57 -44.96
N SER A 187 -1.80 -29.80 -46.10
CA SER A 187 -2.28 -30.69 -47.13
C SER A 187 -2.40 -32.09 -46.55
N GLY A 188 -3.63 -32.49 -46.20
CA GLY A 188 -4.09 -33.88 -46.17
C GLY A 188 -3.48 -34.82 -45.12
N LEU A 189 -4.36 -35.44 -44.35
CA LEU A 189 -4.55 -36.90 -44.42
C LEU A 189 -5.92 -37.21 -43.82
N TYR A 190 -6.75 -37.82 -44.66
CA TYR A 190 -7.95 -38.56 -44.30
C TYR A 190 -7.62 -39.72 -43.36
#